data_AF-A0A7C9IZ67-F1
#
_entry.id   AF-A0A7C9IZ67-F1
#
_cell.length_a   1.000
_cell.length_b   1.000
_cell.length_c   1.000
_cell.angle_alpha   90.00
_cell.angle_beta   90.00
_cell.angle_gamma   90.00
#
_symmetry.space_group_name_H-M   'P 1'
#
loop_
_entity.id
_entity.type
_entity.pdbx_description
1 polymer ?
#
loop_
_entity_poly.entity_id
_entity_poly.type
_entity_poly.pdbx_seq_one_letter_code
_entity_poly.pdbx_strand_id
1 'polypeptide(L)'
;MLAIKKARKLIEAEPQAANAVTLTNLVLALQNDHPFQLGKLYELEPKDFDLAVEIMREWTLDRHYAKKTRLIDVVVKLAEERTQAD
;
A
#
# COMPACT_ATOMS: atom_id res chain seq x y z
N MET A 1 9.63 -8.26 2.77
CA MET A 1 10.24 -7.00 2.31
C MET A 1 10.29 -6.80 0.78
N LEU A 2 10.16 -7.83 -0.06
CA LEU A 2 10.25 -7.68 -1.52
C LEU A 2 8.97 -7.04 -2.08
N ALA A 3 7.80 -7.48 -1.63
CA ALA A 3 6.51 -6.95 -2.05
C ALA A 3 6.33 -5.49 -1.62
N ILE A 4 6.70 -5.16 -0.37
CA ILE A 4 6.72 -3.77 0.14
C ILE A 4 7.59 -2.86 -0.74
N LYS A 5 8.76 -3.35 -1.19
CA LYS A 5 9.64 -2.58 -2.10
C LYS A 5 9.05 -2.44 -3.50
N LYS A 6 8.42 -3.47 -4.06
CA LYS A 6 7.74 -3.42 -5.35
C LYS A 6 6.57 -2.44 -5.33
N ALA A 7 5.73 -2.54 -4.30
CA ALA A 7 4.61 -1.64 -4.06
C ALA A 7 5.06 -0.18 -4.02
N ARG A 8 6.14 0.11 -3.28
CA ARG A 8 6.71 1.47 -3.24
C ARG A 8 7.07 1.97 -4.64
N LYS A 9 7.82 1.19 -5.42
CA LYS A 9 8.23 1.58 -6.78
C LYS A 9 7.04 1.81 -7.71
N LEU A 10 6.00 0.97 -7.61
CA LEU A 10 4.78 1.11 -8.39
C LEU A 10 4.05 2.42 -8.03
N ILE A 11 3.88 2.68 -6.73
CA ILE A 11 3.22 3.90 -6.23
C ILE A 11 4.02 5.15 -6.61
N GLU A 12 5.36 5.12 -6.49
CA GLU A 12 6.23 6.25 -6.86
C GLU A 12 6.23 6.54 -8.36
N ALA A 13 6.04 5.52 -9.22
CA ALA A 13 6.06 5.69 -10.66
C ALA A 13 4.83 6.45 -11.18
N GLU A 14 3.62 6.05 -10.74
CA GLU A 14 2.37 6.71 -11.12
C GLU A 14 1.42 6.82 -9.92
N PRO A 15 1.62 7.81 -9.02
CA PRO A 15 0.90 7.89 -7.75
C PRO A 15 -0.62 8.00 -7.87
N GLN A 16 -1.13 8.46 -9.02
CA GLN A 16 -2.56 8.66 -9.27
C GLN A 16 -3.22 7.51 -10.04
N ALA A 17 -2.45 6.49 -10.45
CA ALA A 17 -3.02 5.32 -11.08
C ALA A 17 -3.94 4.57 -10.10
N ALA A 18 -5.04 3.99 -10.60
CA ALA A 18 -6.06 3.35 -9.75
C ALA A 18 -5.48 2.21 -8.88
N ASN A 19 -4.52 1.45 -9.42
CA ASN A 19 -3.80 0.41 -8.69
C ASN A 19 -2.89 1.01 -7.60
N ALA A 20 -2.14 2.08 -7.89
CA ALA A 20 -1.30 2.79 -6.93
C ALA A 20 -2.14 3.36 -5.77
N VAL A 21 -3.29 3.99 -6.08
CA VAL A 21 -4.24 4.49 -5.08
C VAL A 21 -4.73 3.36 -4.18
N THR A 22 -5.17 2.25 -4.76
CA THR A 22 -5.71 1.09 -4.03
C THR A 22 -4.65 0.46 -3.12
N LEU A 23 -3.43 0.25 -3.62
CA LEU A 23 -2.33 -0.30 -2.84
C LEU A 23 -1.88 0.65 -1.72
N THR A 24 -1.90 1.96 -1.96
CA THR A 24 -1.63 2.99 -0.93
C THR A 24 -2.66 2.89 0.21
N ASN A 25 -3.94 2.83 -0.13
CA ASN A 25 -5.03 2.71 0.84
C ASN A 25 -4.95 1.41 1.64
N LEU A 26 -4.56 0.30 0.99
CA LEU A 26 -4.33 -0.97 1.68
C LEU A 26 -3.22 -0.85 2.72
N VAL A 27 -2.07 -0.26 2.35
CA VAL A 27 -0.94 -0.08 3.26
C VAL A 27 -1.30 0.83 4.44
N LEU A 28 -2.04 1.92 4.20
CA LEU A 28 -2.55 2.80 5.26
C LEU A 28 -3.49 2.07 6.21
N ALA A 29 -4.41 1.26 5.67
CA ALA A 29 -5.35 0.49 6.48
C ALA A 29 -4.61 -0.51 7.38
N LEU A 30 -3.63 -1.23 6.82
CA LEU A 30 -2.78 -2.18 7.55
C LEU A 30 -1.91 -1.50 8.62
N GLN A 31 -1.47 -0.26 8.38
CA GLN A 31 -0.67 0.50 9.34
C GLN A 31 -1.48 1.03 10.52
N ASN A 32 -2.67 1.55 10.24
CA ASN A 32 -3.53 2.18 11.23
C ASN A 32 -4.52 1.22 11.89
N ASP A 33 -4.47 -0.07 11.52
CA ASP A 33 -5.44 -1.10 11.95
C ASP A 33 -6.88 -0.68 11.61
N HIS A 34 -7.07 -0.09 10.43
CA HIS A 34 -8.35 0.40 9.93
C HIS A 34 -9.01 -0.61 8.98
N PRO A 35 -10.35 -0.58 8.85
CA PRO A 35 -11.05 -1.38 7.85
C PRO A 35 -10.61 -1.05 6.42
N PHE A 36 -10.45 -2.08 5.59
CA PHE A 36 -10.24 -1.97 4.15
C PHE A 36 -11.38 -2.68 3.40
N GLN A 37 -11.93 -2.04 2.38
CA GLN A 37 -13.00 -2.62 1.58
C GLN A 37 -12.45 -3.69 0.62
N LEU A 38 -12.71 -4.97 0.88
CA LEU A 38 -12.18 -6.08 0.09
C LEU A 38 -12.52 -6.00 -1.41
N GLY A 39 -13.69 -5.44 -1.75
CA GLY A 39 -14.10 -5.17 -3.13
C GLY A 39 -13.07 -4.39 -3.95
N LYS A 40 -12.30 -3.50 -3.30
CA LYS A 40 -11.23 -2.74 -3.96
C LYS A 40 -10.08 -3.59 -4.45
N LEU A 41 -9.82 -4.76 -3.86
CA LEU A 41 -8.82 -5.68 -4.40
C LEU A 41 -9.29 -6.29 -5.73
N TYR A 42 -10.59 -6.60 -5.86
CA TYR A 42 -11.13 -7.18 -7.10
C TYR A 42 -11.17 -6.21 -8.29
N GLU A 43 -11.02 -4.90 -8.03
CA GLU A 43 -10.86 -3.88 -9.07
C GLU A 43 -9.44 -3.87 -9.67
N LEU A 44 -8.48 -4.57 -9.06
CA LEU A 44 -7.10 -4.66 -9.54
C LEU A 44 -6.94 -5.67 -10.67
N GLU A 45 -5.99 -5.41 -11.56
CA GLU A 45 -5.50 -6.45 -12.48
C GLU A 45 -4.85 -7.60 -11.70
N PRO A 46 -4.82 -8.84 -12.25
CA PRO A 46 -4.30 -10.01 -11.55
C PRO A 46 -2.90 -9.81 -10.94
N LYS A 47 -1.99 -9.17 -11.68
CA LYS A 47 -0.62 -8.88 -11.22
C LYS A 47 -0.59 -7.99 -9.96
N ASP A 48 -1.51 -7.03 -9.88
CA ASP A 48 -1.57 -6.04 -8.81
C ASP A 48 -2.35 -6.60 -7.61
N PHE A 49 -3.34 -7.47 -7.86
CA PHE A 49 -4.00 -8.27 -6.83
C PHE A 49 -3.01 -9.19 -6.13
N ASP A 50 -2.20 -9.93 -6.88
CA ASP A 50 -1.17 -10.81 -6.32
C ASP A 50 -0.18 -10.01 -5.46
N LEU A 51 0.23 -8.83 -5.94
CA LEU A 51 1.07 -7.93 -5.17
C LEU A 51 0.39 -7.48 -3.87
N ALA A 52 -0.91 -7.16 -3.89
CA ALA A 52 -1.66 -6.82 -2.68
C ALA A 52 -1.67 -7.96 -1.65
N VAL A 53 -1.84 -9.21 -2.11
CA VAL A 53 -1.79 -10.40 -1.23
C VAL A 53 -0.39 -10.61 -0.67
N GLU A 54 0.66 -10.43 -1.48
CA GLU A 54 2.05 -10.50 -1.01
C GLU A 54 2.35 -9.41 0.04
N ILE A 55 1.85 -8.19 -0.15
CA ILE A 55 1.98 -7.10 0.84
C ILE A 55 1.36 -7.51 2.18
N MET A 56 0.12 -8.02 2.20
CA MET A 56 -0.54 -8.45 3.43
C MET A 56 0.25 -9.57 4.14
N ARG A 57 0.78 -10.53 3.36
CA ARG A 57 1.62 -11.61 3.90
C ARG A 57 2.92 -11.08 4.50
N GLU A 58 3.62 -10.18 3.82
CA GLU A 58 4.85 -9.58 4.35
C GLU A 58 4.58 -8.69 5.56
N TRP A 59 3.46 -7.97 5.57
CA TRP A 59 3.08 -7.06 6.65
C TRP A 59 2.81 -7.81 7.96
N THR A 60 2.12 -8.95 7.90
CA THR A 60 1.89 -9.80 9.07
C THR A 60 3.21 -10.30 9.67
N LEU A 61 4.19 -10.66 8.83
CA LEU A 61 5.53 -11.04 9.28
C LEU A 61 6.28 -9.85 9.91
N ASP A 62 6.33 -8.69 9.24
CA ASP A 62 7.04 -7.50 9.76
C ASP A 62 6.42 -6.97 11.08
N ARG A 63 5.10 -7.12 11.30
CA ARG A 63 4.45 -6.80 12.58
C ARG A 63 5.07 -7.57 13.76
N HIS A 64 5.65 -8.75 13.50
CA HIS A 64 6.35 -9.57 14.49
C HIS A 64 7.87 -9.32 14.56
N TYR A 65 8.49 -8.69 13.55
CA TYR A 65 9.95 -8.53 13.45
C TYR A 65 10.48 -7.08 13.48
N ALA A 66 9.60 -6.09 13.59
CA ALA A 66 9.88 -4.70 14.00
C ALA A 66 11.18 -4.07 13.48
N LYS A 67 11.19 -3.66 12.21
CA LYS A 67 11.95 -2.48 11.72
C LYS A 67 11.08 -1.74 10.70
N LYS A 68 10.33 -0.73 11.14
CA LYS A 68 9.43 0.06 10.26
C LYS A 68 10.23 0.74 9.15
N THR A 69 9.92 0.38 7.92
CA THR A 69 10.63 0.76 6.68
C THR A 69 9.94 1.88 5.92
N ARG A 70 10.76 2.73 5.29
CA ARG A 70 10.52 3.84 4.32
C ARG A 70 9.24 3.86 3.45
N LEU A 71 8.53 2.73 3.26
CA LEU A 71 7.25 2.72 2.56
C LEU A 71 6.19 3.52 3.33
N ILE A 72 6.17 3.39 4.66
CA ILE A 72 5.25 4.14 5.52
C ILE A 72 5.42 5.64 5.29
N ASP A 73 6.66 6.12 5.31
CA ASP A 73 6.97 7.54 5.14
C ASP A 73 6.48 8.08 3.79
N VAL A 74 6.63 7.31 2.71
CA VAL A 74 6.16 7.68 1.37
C VAL A 74 4.64 7.72 1.29
N VAL A 75 3.98 6.70 1.85
CA VAL A 75 2.52 6.57 1.83
C VAL A 75 1.84 7.67 2.63
N VAL A 76 2.39 8.03 3.80
CA VAL A 76 1.88 9.16 4.60
C VAL A 76 2.02 10.48 3.85
N LYS A 77 3.19 10.74 3.27
CA LYS A 77 3.43 11.98 2.50
C LYS A 77 2.47 12.14 1.32
N LEU A 78 2.24 11.07 0.56
CA LEU A 78 1.31 11.09 -0.58
C LEU A 78 -0.15 11.29 -0.15
N ALA A 79 -0.54 10.76 1.02
CA ALA A 79 -1.87 10.99 1.57
C ALA A 79 -2.08 12.46 1.98
N GLU A 80 -1.07 13.07 2.61
CA GLU A 80 -1.09 14.49 2.99
C GLU A 80 -1.18 15.41 1.76
N GLU A 81 -0.42 15.13 0.70
CA GLU A 81 -0.43 15.91 -0.54
C GLU A 81 -1.79 15.87 -1.27
N ARG A 82 -2.49 14.73 -1.24
CA ARG A 82 -3.86 14.62 -1.78
C ARG A 82 -4.87 15.45 -0.99
N THR A 83 -4.71 15.52 0.33
CA THR A 83 -5.62 16.25 1.21
C THR A 83 -5.44 17.77 1.10
N GLN A 84 -4.30 18.25 0.57
CA GLN A 84 -4.03 19.67 0.33
C GLN A 84 -4.39 20.14 -1.09
N ALA A 85 -4.70 19.23 -2.01
CA ALA A 85 -5.04 19.53 -3.39
C ALA A 85 -6.55 19.63 -3.64
N ASP A 86 -7.38 19.39 -2.61
CA ASP A 86 -8.83 19.59 -2.55
C ASP A 86 -9.17 20.84 -1.72
#